data_AF-E2C6X3-F1
#
_entry.id   AF-E2C6X3-F1
#
_cell.length_a   1.000
_cell.length_b   1.000
_cell.length_c   1.000
_cell.angle_alpha   90.00
_cell.angle_beta   90.00
_cell.angle_gamma   90.00
#
_symmetry.space_group_name_H-M   'P 1'
#
loop_
_entity.id
_entity.type
_entity.pdbx_description
1 polymer ?
#
loop_
_entity_poly.entity_id
_entity_poly.type
_entity_poly.pdbx_seq_one_letter_code
_entity_poly.pdbx_strand_id
1 'polypeptide(L)'
;IEQRIVVKFHMKLGKSATETYLLLKEVYGNECLSRVRVFEWFKRFQDGQKDVEDDSRLGRFSTSKTDKNIEKVGNLIRSDRRLTI
;
A
#
# COMPACT_ATOMS: atom_id res chain seq x y z
N ILE A 1 -0.88 8.11 -0.89
CA ILE A 1 -1.03 8.33 0.56
C ILE A 1 -1.76 9.64 0.83
N GLU A 2 -1.30 10.76 0.28
CA GLU A 2 -1.92 12.09 0.44
C GLU A 2 -3.45 12.11 0.25
N GLN A 3 -3.97 11.68 -0.90
CA GLN A 3 -5.41 11.66 -1.15
C GLN A 3 -6.21 10.83 -0.12
N ARG A 4 -5.62 9.78 0.46
CA ARG A 4 -6.27 8.98 1.52
C ARG A 4 -6.32 9.73 2.85
N ILE A 5 -5.30 10.54 3.15
CA ILE A 5 -5.33 11.46 4.30
C ILE A 5 -6.49 12.45 4.12
N VAL A 6 -6.67 12.97 2.90
CA VAL A 6 -7.79 13.87 2.58
C VAL A 6 -9.14 13.17 2.74
N VAL A 7 -9.28 11.91 2.29
CA VAL A 7 -10.49 11.10 2.56
C VAL A 7 -10.75 10.96 4.06
N LYS A 8 -9.73 10.61 4.85
CA LYS A 8 -9.85 10.48 6.31
C LYS A 8 -10.27 11.79 6.98
N PHE A 9 -9.69 12.90 6.53
CA PHE A 9 -10.03 14.23 7.01
C PHE A 9 -11.50 14.57 6.74
N HIS A 10 -11.98 14.34 5.51
CA HIS A 10 -13.36 14.61 5.13
C HIS A 10 -14.37 13.73 5.87
N MET A 11 -14.03 12.44 6.10
CA MET A 11 -14.84 11.55 6.93
C MET A 11 -14.96 12.09 8.36
N LYS A 12 -13.85 12.48 8.99
CA LYS A 12 -13.87 13.08 10.34
C LYS A 12 -14.64 14.41 10.41
N LEU A 13 -14.72 15.13 9.30
CA LEU A 13 -15.52 16.34 9.15
C LEU A 13 -17.03 16.04 9.02
N GLY A 14 -17.44 14.77 8.98
CA GLY A 14 -18.83 14.36 8.86
C GLY A 14 -19.39 14.40 7.43
N LYS A 15 -18.56 14.61 6.41
CA LYS A 15 -18.99 14.57 5.00
C LYS A 15 -19.27 13.15 4.56
N SER A 16 -20.16 12.97 3.60
CA SER A 16 -20.42 11.66 2.98
C SER A 16 -19.28 11.21 2.05
N ALA A 17 -19.23 9.91 1.75
CA ALA A 17 -18.28 9.35 0.78
C ALA A 17 -18.45 9.97 -0.63
N THR A 18 -19.70 10.27 -1.01
CA THR A 18 -20.02 10.89 -2.30
C THR A 18 -19.47 12.32 -2.37
N GLU A 19 -19.75 13.15 -1.36
CA GLU A 19 -19.22 14.52 -1.31
C GLU A 19 -17.69 14.53 -1.27
N THR A 20 -17.10 13.61 -0.50
CA THR A 20 -15.65 13.43 -0.44
C THR A 20 -15.07 13.13 -1.82
N TYR A 21 -15.66 12.19 -2.58
CA TYR A 21 -15.23 11.89 -3.94
C TYR A 21 -15.34 13.09 -4.89
N LEU A 22 -16.42 13.87 -4.81
CA LEU A 22 -16.59 15.06 -5.65
C LEU A 22 -15.51 16.11 -5.37
N LEU A 23 -15.23 16.37 -4.09
CA LEU A 23 -14.17 17.31 -3.68
C LEU A 23 -12.78 16.83 -4.09
N LEU A 24 -12.49 15.53 -3.94
CA LEU A 24 -11.25 14.95 -4.44
C LEU A 24 -11.14 15.08 -5.97
N LYS A 25 -12.24 14.89 -6.71
CA LYS A 25 -12.24 15.04 -8.16
C LYS A 25 -12.05 16.50 -8.59
N GLU A 26 -12.59 17.45 -7.85
CA GLU A 26 -12.40 18.89 -8.09
C GLU A 26 -10.94 19.31 -7.89
N VAL A 27 -10.28 18.81 -6.83
CA VAL A 27 -8.90 19.17 -6.49
C VAL A 27 -7.88 18.42 -7.36
N TYR A 28 -8.03 17.10 -7.53
CA TYR A 28 -7.04 16.24 -8.17
C TYR A 28 -7.36 15.91 -9.63
N GLY A 29 -8.56 16.25 -10.12
CA GLY A 29 -8.95 16.04 -11.51
C GLY A 29 -8.77 14.59 -11.97
N ASN A 30 -7.94 14.40 -13.00
CA ASN A 30 -7.64 13.09 -13.59
C ASN A 30 -6.74 12.20 -12.71
N GLU A 31 -6.00 12.78 -11.78
CA GLU A 31 -5.15 12.05 -10.84
C GLU A 31 -5.90 11.62 -9.58
N CYS A 32 -7.19 11.95 -9.48
CA CYS A 32 -8.05 11.56 -8.38
C CYS A 32 -8.16 10.02 -8.27
N LEU A 33 -8.18 9.54 -7.03
CA LEU A 33 -8.55 8.15 -6.71
C LEU A 33 -9.88 7.80 -7.35
N SER A 34 -9.98 6.56 -7.84
CA SER A 34 -11.23 6.05 -8.38
C SER A 34 -12.33 6.08 -7.30
N ARG A 35 -13.58 6.26 -7.74
CA ARG A 35 -14.74 6.28 -6.84
C ARG A 35 -14.78 5.07 -5.92
N VAL A 36 -14.48 3.88 -6.45
CA VAL A 36 -14.43 2.63 -5.67
C VAL A 36 -13.39 2.72 -4.55
N ARG A 37 -12.17 3.19 -4.84
CA ARG A 37 -11.11 3.33 -3.83
C ARG A 37 -11.48 4.36 -2.76
N VAL A 38 -12.07 5.49 -3.14
CA VAL A 38 -12.53 6.50 -2.17
C VAL A 38 -13.54 5.89 -1.20
N PHE A 39 -14.53 5.16 -1.71
CA PHE A 39 -15.55 4.52 -0.88
C PHE A 39 -14.99 3.42 0.03
N GLU A 40 -14.05 2.62 -0.49
CA GLU A 40 -13.35 1.60 0.31
C GLU A 40 -12.60 2.24 1.49
N TRP A 41 -11.77 3.26 1.23
CA TRP A 41 -11.05 3.99 2.26
C TRP A 41 -11.98 4.69 3.25
N PHE A 42 -13.04 5.30 2.74
CA PHE A 42 -14.04 5.96 3.57
C PHE A 42 -14.68 4.99 4.57
N LYS A 43 -15.09 3.80 4.10
CA LYS A 43 -15.64 2.75 4.95
C LYS A 43 -14.62 2.25 5.98
N ARG A 44 -13.39 1.96 5.56
CA ARG A 44 -12.30 1.56 6.48
C ARG A 44 -12.10 2.55 7.62
N PHE A 45 -12.14 3.85 7.31
CA PHE A 45 -12.01 4.88 8.33
C PHE A 45 -13.25 4.96 9.24
N GLN A 46 -14.46 4.77 8.71
CA GLN A 46 -15.68 4.69 9.53
C GLN A 46 -15.63 3.51 10.51
N ASP A 47 -15.07 2.38 10.07
CA ASP A 47 -14.87 1.18 10.88
C ASP A 47 -13.75 1.33 11.93
N GLY A 48 -13.16 2.53 12.06
CA GLY A 48 -12.19 2.87 13.10
C GLY A 48 -10.73 2.58 12.74
N GLN A 49 -10.43 2.19 11.49
CA GLN A 49 -9.05 1.96 11.05
C GLN A 49 -8.26 3.28 11.10
N LYS A 50 -7.14 3.30 11.84
CA LYS A 50 -6.31 4.49 12.03
C LYS A 50 -5.24 4.67 10.97
N ASP A 51 -4.83 3.59 10.31
CA ASP A 51 -3.73 3.63 9.35
C ASP A 51 -4.19 4.11 7.97
N VAL A 52 -3.32 4.88 7.33
CA VAL A 52 -3.54 5.44 5.98
C VAL A 52 -2.70 4.71 4.92
N GLU A 53 -1.78 3.86 5.39
CA GLU A 53 -0.99 2.97 4.56
C GLU A 53 -1.83 1.78 4.10
N ASP A 54 -1.47 1.20 2.95
CA ASP A 54 -2.03 -0.10 2.57
C ASP A 54 -1.66 -1.11 3.66
N ASP A 55 -2.60 -1.98 4.02
CA ASP A 55 -2.25 -3.18 4.77
C ASP A 55 -1.10 -3.87 4.05
N SER A 56 -0.10 -4.32 4.81
CA SER A 56 1.02 -5.07 4.25
C SER A 56 0.47 -6.15 3.33
N ARG A 57 0.67 -5.98 2.02
CA ARG A 57 0.12 -6.88 1.02
C ARG A 57 0.66 -8.27 1.35
N LEU A 58 -0.19 -9.20 1.75
CA LEU A 58 0.11 -10.64 1.78
C LEU A 58 0.24 -11.21 0.35
N GLY A 59 0.76 -10.42 -0.59
CA GLY A 59 1.02 -10.82 -1.97
C GLY A 59 2.38 -11.48 -2.04
N ARG A 60 2.38 -12.83 -2.04
CA ARG A 60 3.53 -13.75 -2.12
C ARG A 60 4.75 -13.22 -1.38
N PHE A 61 4.98 -13.71 -0.15
CA PHE A 61 6.32 -13.72 0.41
C PHE A 61 7.27 -14.14 -0.70
N SER A 62 8.17 -13.25 -1.13
CA SER A 62 9.24 -13.66 -2.02
C SER A 62 10.08 -14.61 -1.19
N THR A 63 9.77 -15.90 -1.26
CA THR A 63 10.49 -17.00 -0.61
C THR A 63 11.96 -17.06 -1.04
N SER A 64 12.38 -16.16 -1.93
CA SER A 64 13.78 -15.91 -2.26
C SER A 64 14.58 -15.26 -1.13
N LYS A 65 13.96 -14.51 -0.21
CA LYS A 65 14.65 -13.76 0.87
C LYS A 65 14.44 -14.35 2.27
N THR A 66 14.44 -15.67 2.40
CA THR A 66 14.59 -16.29 3.73
C THR A 66 16.08 -16.32 4.07
N ASP A 67 16.48 -16.01 5.31
CA ASP A 67 17.90 -16.04 5.74
C ASP A 67 18.57 -17.37 5.39
N LYS A 68 17.85 -18.49 5.49
CA LYS A 68 18.31 -19.82 5.02
C LYS A 68 18.72 -19.87 3.56
N ASN A 69 18.01 -19.16 2.67
CA ASN A 69 18.35 -19.10 1.25
C ASN A 69 19.53 -18.16 0.99
N ILE A 70 19.63 -17.05 1.73
CA ILE A 70 20.78 -16.12 1.65
C ILE A 70 22.06 -16.81 2.13
N GLU A 71 21.98 -17.53 3.25
CA GLU A 71 23.07 -18.32 3.79
C GLU A 71 23.47 -19.46 2.86
N LYS A 72 22.50 -20.18 2.28
CA LYS A 72 22.77 -21.27 1.32
C LYS A 72 23.46 -20.74 0.05
N VAL A 73 23.02 -19.61 -0.49
CA VAL A 73 23.66 -18.95 -1.64
C VAL A 73 25.04 -18.41 -1.28
N GLY A 74 25.19 -17.79 -0.11
CA GLY A 74 26.48 -17.31 0.39
C GLY A 74 27.50 -18.44 0.58
N ASN A 75 27.04 -19.60 1.08
CA ASN A 75 27.87 -20.80 1.21
C ASN A 75 28.21 -21.42 -0.16
N LEU A 76 27.28 -21.41 -1.12
CA LEU A 76 27.55 -21.89 -2.48
C LEU A 76 28.64 -21.04 -3.17
N ILE A 77 28.51 -19.71 -3.10
CA ILE A 77 29.48 -18.75 -3.67
C ILE A 77 30.84 -18.88 -2.99
N ARG A 78 30.87 -19.09 -1.67
CA ARG A 78 32.11 -19.23 -0.91
C ARG A 78 32.80 -20.59 -1.13
N SER A 79 32.03 -21.60 -1.54
CA SER A 79 32.55 -22.95 -1.87
C SER A 79 33.11 -23.03 -3.30
N ASP A 80 32.73 -22.14 -4.19
CA ASP A 80 33.15 -22.17 -5.60
C ASP A 80 34.41 -21.32 -5.85
N ARG A 81 35.56 -21.87 -5.46
CA ARG A 81 36.90 -21.27 -5.72
C ARG A 81 37.40 -21.50 -7.15
N ARG A 82 36.55 -21.91 -8.11
CA ARG A 82 36.97 -22.19 -9.50
C ARG A 82 35.94 -21.81 -10.57
N LEU A 83 35.55 -20.54 -10.61
CA LEU A 83 35.08 -19.93 -11.86
C LEU A 83 36.25 -19.19 -12.51
N THR A 84 36.97 -19.88 -13.39
CA THR A 84 37.78 -19.23 -14.43
C THR A 84 36.83 -18.89 -15.57
N ILE A 85 36.92 -17.65 -16.09
CA ILE A 85 36.26 -17.20 -17.33
C ILE A 85 36.56 -18.15 -18.49
#